data_AF-A0A8S9ZDD9-F1
#
_entry.id   AF-A0A8S9ZDD9-F1
#
_cell.length_a   1.000
_cell.length_b   1.000
_cell.length_c   1.000
_cell.angle_alpha   90.00
_cell.angle_beta   90.00
_cell.angle_gamma   90.00
#
_symmetry.space_group_name_H-M   'P 1'
#
loop_
_entity.id
_entity.type
_entity.pdbx_description
1 polymer ?
#
loop_
_entity_poly.entity_id
_entity_poly.type
_entity_poly.pdbx_seq_one_letter_code
_entity_poly.pdbx_strand_id
1 'polypeptide(L)'
;MSSDTLEDISLAPETLAILDEFFIKKNLEDLDSISEDWQLSQFWYTDETSRQIVNECICSLEGETSKRIACISCPSLIKHFIETEVIII
;
A
#
# COMPACT_ATOMS: atom_id res chain seq x y z
N MET A 1 48.96 13.78 15.38
CA MET A 1 47.91 14.81 15.30
C MET A 1 47.20 14.56 13.98
N SER A 2 45.94 14.16 13.91
CA SER A 2 44.82 14.30 14.83
C SER A 2 43.89 13.09 14.68
N SER A 3 43.46 12.48 15.79
CA SER A 3 42.29 11.59 15.78
C SER A 3 41.07 12.50 15.61
N ASP A 4 40.53 12.56 14.40
CA ASP A 4 39.19 13.08 14.18
C ASP A 4 38.22 12.08 14.84
N THR A 5 38.01 12.28 16.13
CA THR A 5 36.85 11.73 16.83
C THR A 5 35.65 12.24 16.04
N LEU A 6 35.00 11.35 15.29
CA LEU A 6 33.62 11.48 14.86
C LEU A 6 32.80 11.67 16.13
N GLU A 7 32.78 12.90 16.59
CA GLU A 7 32.01 13.38 17.71
C GLU A 7 30.57 13.05 17.35
N ASP A 8 29.98 12.24 18.21
CA ASP A 8 28.64 11.69 18.17
C ASP A 8 27.62 12.78 17.74
N ILE A 9 27.36 12.90 16.44
CA ILE A 9 26.27 13.74 15.91
C ILE A 9 24.97 12.97 16.20
N SER A 10 24.61 12.91 17.47
CA SER A 10 23.29 12.47 17.90
C SER A 10 22.34 13.65 17.80
N LEU A 11 21.17 13.41 17.22
CA LEU A 11 20.09 14.37 17.19
C LEU A 11 19.67 14.73 18.63
N ALA A 12 19.25 15.97 18.87
CA ALA A 12 18.78 16.36 20.20
C ALA A 12 17.61 15.45 20.64
N PRO A 13 17.54 15.01 21.91
CA PRO A 13 16.51 14.09 22.39
C PRO A 13 15.09 14.60 22.14
N GLU A 14 14.90 15.91 22.22
CA GLU A 14 13.63 16.59 21.95
C GLU A 14 13.22 16.45 20.48
N THR A 15 14.16 16.59 19.54
CA THR A 15 13.91 16.41 18.10
C THR A 15 13.61 14.94 17.77
N LEU A 16 14.27 13.98 18.43
CA LEU A 16 13.96 12.55 18.28
C LEU A 16 12.55 12.22 18.75
N ALA A 17 12.14 12.74 19.90
CA ALA A 17 10.79 12.52 20.42
C ALA A 17 9.72 13.05 19.46
N ILE A 18 9.95 14.22 18.84
CA ILE A 18 9.05 14.79 17.83
C ILE A 18 9.01 13.91 16.57
N LEU A 19 10.14 13.38 16.14
CA LEU A 19 10.21 12.47 14.98
C LEU A 19 9.47 11.16 15.24
N ASP A 20 9.66 10.55 16.41
CA ASP A 20 8.96 9.32 16.78
C ASP A 20 7.44 9.53 16.82
N GLU A 21 6.98 10.62 17.43
CA GLU A 21 5.57 10.99 17.44
C GLU A 21 5.02 11.17 16.01
N PHE A 22 5.79 11.83 15.13
CA PHE A 22 5.43 12.02 13.73
C PHE A 22 5.32 10.67 12.98
N PHE A 23 6.27 9.76 13.16
CA PHE A 23 6.24 8.44 12.53
C PHE A 23 5.07 7.58 13.02
N ILE A 24 4.79 7.61 14.33
CA ILE A 24 3.62 6.91 14.89
C ILE A 24 2.34 7.43 14.27
N LYS A 25 2.18 8.76 14.18
CA LYS A 25 1.01 9.38 13.57
C LYS A 25 0.87 9.02 12.08
N LYS A 26 1.96 9.11 11.32
CA LYS A 26 1.98 8.76 9.90
C LYS A 26 1.64 7.29 9.66
N ASN A 27 2.18 6.39 10.49
CA ASN A 27 1.91 4.95 10.35
C ASN A 27 0.45 4.59 10.69
N LEU A 28 -0.18 5.32 11.62
CA LEU A 28 -1.61 5.17 11.90
C LEU A 28 -2.47 5.63 10.70
N GLU A 29 -2.09 6.73 10.02
CA GLU A 29 -2.79 7.22 8.82
C GLU A 29 -2.58 6.31 7.59
N ASP A 30 -1.39 5.70 7.46
CA ASP A 30 -1.04 4.76 6.39
C ASP A 30 -1.69 3.38 6.58
N LEU A 31 -2.08 2.98 7.79
CA LEU A 31 -2.80 1.72 8.03
C LEU A 31 -4.26 1.76 7.54
N ASP A 32 -4.90 2.93 7.58
CA ASP A 32 -6.29 3.12 7.16
C ASP A 32 -6.42 3.42 5.66
N SER A 33 -5.30 3.64 4.96
CA SER A 33 -5.31 3.93 3.53
C SER A 33 -4.27 3.11 2.78
N ILE A 34 -4.74 2.28 1.84
CA ILE A 34 -3.88 1.76 0.76
C ILE A 34 -3.54 2.98 -0.11
N SER A 35 -2.58 3.79 0.35
CA SER A 35 -2.11 5.00 -0.30
C SER A 35 -1.12 4.64 -1.40
N GLU A 36 -1.09 5.43 -2.47
CA GLU A 36 -0.27 5.13 -3.64
C GLU A 36 1.22 5.19 -3.29
N ASP A 37 1.83 4.02 -3.04
CA ASP A 37 3.27 3.89 -2.92
C ASP A 37 3.89 3.74 -4.31
N TRP A 38 4.55 4.81 -4.76
CA TRP A 38 5.23 4.89 -6.04
C TRP A 38 6.66 4.30 -6.01
N GLN A 39 7.18 3.91 -4.83
CA GLN A 39 8.53 3.35 -4.69
C GLN A 39 8.62 1.88 -5.10
N LEU A 40 7.49 1.18 -5.05
CA LEU A 40 7.32 -0.16 -5.57
C LEU A 40 6.64 0.04 -6.93
N SER A 41 7.16 -0.56 -8.00
CA SER A 41 6.58 -0.47 -9.36
C SER A 41 5.19 -1.13 -9.45
N GLN A 42 4.23 -0.54 -8.76
CA GLN A 42 2.85 -0.98 -8.58
C GLN A 42 1.97 -0.19 -9.54
N PHE A 43 0.91 -0.84 -10.01
CA PHE A 43 -0.09 -0.22 -10.86
C PHE A 43 -1.23 0.30 -9.99
N TRP A 44 -1.36 1.63 -9.96
CA TRP A 44 -2.43 2.34 -9.29
C TRP A 44 -3.45 2.82 -10.34
N TYR A 45 -4.66 2.31 -10.25
CA TYR A 45 -5.76 2.69 -11.13
C TYR A 45 -6.70 3.67 -10.42
N THR A 46 -7.32 4.55 -11.20
CA THR A 46 -8.44 5.34 -10.70
C THR A 46 -9.59 4.43 -10.29
N ASP A 47 -10.48 4.97 -9.46
CA ASP A 47 -11.64 4.26 -8.97
C ASP A 47 -12.59 3.82 -10.11
N GLU A 48 -12.72 4.64 -11.16
CA GLU A 48 -13.48 4.30 -12.37
C GLU A 48 -12.86 3.11 -13.12
N THR A 49 -11.54 3.17 -13.39
CA THR A 49 -10.84 2.11 -14.12
C THR A 49 -10.83 0.81 -13.34
N SER A 50 -10.63 0.87 -12.02
CA SER A 50 -10.64 -0.31 -11.17
C SER A 50 -11.99 -1.01 -11.19
N ARG A 51 -13.10 -0.24 -11.11
CA ARG A 51 -14.46 -0.79 -11.20
C ARG A 51 -14.74 -1.46 -12.54
N GLN A 52 -14.30 -0.84 -13.64
CA GLN A 52 -14.44 -1.44 -14.97
C GLN A 52 -13.69 -2.77 -15.07
N ILE A 53 -12.42 -2.81 -14.64
CA ILE A 53 -11.61 -4.04 -14.66
C ILE A 53 -12.26 -5.14 -13.83
N VAL A 54 -12.70 -4.83 -12.61
CA VAL A 54 -13.36 -5.81 -11.71
C VAL A 54 -14.62 -6.38 -12.36
N ASN A 55 -15.48 -5.53 -12.94
CA ASN A 55 -16.69 -5.97 -13.61
C ASN A 55 -16.38 -6.90 -14.79
N GLU A 56 -15.44 -6.53 -15.66
CA GLU A 56 -15.05 -7.36 -16.80
C GLU A 56 -14.45 -8.71 -16.36
N CYS A 57 -13.66 -8.72 -15.29
CA CYS A 57 -13.14 -9.96 -14.71
C CYS A 57 -14.26 -10.85 -14.16
N ILE A 58 -15.25 -10.28 -13.46
CA ILE A 58 -16.38 -11.04 -12.92
C ILE A 58 -17.27 -11.60 -14.03
N CYS A 59 -17.59 -10.78 -15.04
CA CYS A 59 -18.33 -11.19 -16.23
C CYS A 59 -17.63 -12.34 -16.95
N SER A 60 -16.30 -12.30 -17.05
CA SER A 60 -15.49 -13.35 -17.68
C SER A 60 -15.51 -14.67 -16.91
N LEU A 61 -15.80 -14.63 -15.60
CA LEU A 61 -15.90 -15.80 -14.72
C LEU A 61 -17.36 -16.28 -14.56
N GLU A 62 -18.33 -15.67 -15.26
CA GLU A 62 -19.71 -16.15 -15.27
C GLU A 62 -19.79 -17.54 -15.90
N GLY A 63 -20.24 -18.52 -15.10
CA GLY A 63 -20.34 -19.92 -15.51
C GLY A 63 -19.25 -20.83 -14.94
N GLU A 64 -18.22 -20.28 -14.30
CA GLU A 64 -17.25 -21.09 -13.54
C GLU A 64 -17.76 -21.45 -12.14
N THR A 65 -17.45 -22.67 -11.70
CA THR A 65 -17.78 -23.18 -10.35
C THR A 65 -16.86 -22.61 -9.28
N SER A 66 -15.73 -21.99 -9.65
CA SER A 66 -14.76 -21.43 -8.71
C SER A 66 -14.11 -20.18 -9.30
N LYS A 67 -14.59 -19.01 -8.87
CA LYS A 67 -14.08 -17.70 -9.31
C LYS A 67 -12.83 -17.34 -8.50
N ARG A 68 -11.65 -17.40 -9.13
CA ARG A 68 -10.37 -17.02 -8.51
C ARG A 68 -9.63 -16.03 -9.38
N ILE A 69 -9.11 -14.97 -8.76
CA ILE A 69 -8.33 -13.93 -9.44
C ILE A 69 -7.03 -13.73 -8.67
N ALA A 70 -5.91 -13.70 -9.39
CA ALA A 70 -4.61 -13.35 -8.83
C ALA A 70 -4.30 -11.87 -9.12
N CYS A 71 -4.10 -11.08 -8.08
CA CYS A 71 -3.73 -9.66 -8.21
C CYS A 71 -2.20 -9.51 -8.06
N ILE A 72 -1.51 -9.21 -9.16
CA ILE A 72 -0.04 -9.04 -9.17
C ILE A 72 0.29 -7.55 -9.26
N SER A 73 0.93 -7.01 -8.22
CA SER A 73 1.41 -5.62 -8.17
C SER A 73 0.34 -4.57 -8.47
N CYS A 74 -0.93 -4.87 -8.22
CA CYS A 74 -2.08 -3.99 -8.49
C CYS A 74 -2.96 -3.81 -7.25
N PRO A 75 -2.44 -3.14 -6.20
CA PRO A 75 -3.14 -3.00 -4.91
C PRO A 75 -4.48 -2.27 -5.04
N SER A 76 -4.62 -1.36 -6.00
CA SER A 76 -5.83 -0.58 -6.20
C SER A 76 -7.04 -1.42 -6.61
N LEU A 77 -6.84 -2.64 -7.14
CA LEU A 77 -7.92 -3.56 -7.48
C LEU A 77 -8.41 -4.36 -6.26
N ILE A 78 -7.53 -4.63 -5.28
CA ILE A 78 -7.85 -5.46 -4.12
C ILE A 78 -9.03 -4.88 -3.34
N LYS A 79 -9.04 -3.56 -3.11
CA LYS A 79 -10.13 -2.87 -2.41
C LYS A 79 -11.50 -3.11 -3.05
N HIS A 80 -11.55 -3.19 -4.38
CA HIS A 80 -12.79 -3.41 -5.12
C HIS A 80 -13.18 -4.88 -5.21
N PHE A 81 -12.21 -5.80 -5.31
CA PHE A 81 -12.50 -7.23 -5.30
C PHE A 81 -12.97 -7.73 -3.93
N ILE A 82 -12.56 -7.10 -2.82
CA ILE A 82 -13.05 -7.43 -1.47
C ILE A 82 -14.56 -7.18 -1.34
N GLU A 83 -15.13 -6.25 -2.11
CA GLU A 83 -16.57 -5.98 -2.14
C GLU A 83 -17.36 -7.06 -2.91
N THR A 84 -16.67 -8.04 -3.52
CA THR A 84 -17.25 -9.04 -4.43
C THR A 84 -17.07 -10.46 -3.89
N GLU A 85 -17.91 -11.41 -4.32
CA GLU A 85 -17.82 -12.83 -3.91
C GLU A 85 -16.68 -13.62 -4.60
N VAL A 86 -15.63 -12.94 -5.04
CA VAL A 86 -14.49 -13.55 -5.74
C VAL A 86 -13.34 -13.78 -4.77
N ILE A 87 -12.71 -14.96 -4.86
CA ILE A 87 -11.55 -15.28 -4.04
C ILE A 87 -10.30 -14.71 -4.71
N ILE A 88 -9.60 -13.82 -4.00
CA ILE A 88 -8.28 -13.31 -4.40
C ILE A 88 -7.22 -14.29 -3.88
N ILE A 89 -6.30 -14.74 -4.75
CA ILE A 89 -5.20 -15.68 -4.46
C ILE A 89 -3.83 -15.03 -4.60
#